data_AF-A0A958AS41-F1
#
_entry.id   AF-A0A958AS41-F1
#
_cell.length_a   1.000
_cell.length_b   1.000
_cell.length_c   1.000
_cell.angle_alpha   90.00
_cell.angle_beta   90.00
_cell.angle_gamma   90.00
#
_symmetry.space_group_name_H-M   'P 1'
#
loop_
_entity.id
_entity.type
_entity.pdbx_description
1 polymer ?
#
loop_
_entity_poly.entity_id
_entity_poly.type
_entity_poly.pdbx_seq_one_letter_code
_entity_poly.pdbx_strand_id
1 'polypeptide(L)'
;MNTQLSDSRLANLGANTILEGFEFFQTQFNAITRRAKKRFESRDWTGMQADATERLDSQDKMVCQVVDEIKDMLGTRWENKLVWAGIKAVYSGLIAHRDNWELAETFYNSVTRRVFTTSAGVDPQIEFVDTDFEVPPTKTKTLVYRTYNRSDSISALIRTIIVDYHFDAPFQQLENDVRNITERLKTHLREIGALQVVEWAEMIQAAFFRRKAAYLVGRLYSGSHVVPIVIALRHFNDEGIVIDAVLLDEDDISILFSFARSYFHIDVDRPYDLVRFLRSIMPRKRIAELYISLGYNKHGKTELYRDILHHLAYTNNKFEIARGQRGMVMVTFTMPDYD
;
A
#
# COMPACT_ATOMS: atom_id res chain seq x y z
N MET A 1 -38.50 11.80 -29.29
CA MET A 1 -37.70 10.65 -29.75
C MET A 1 -36.61 10.39 -28.72
N ASN A 2 -36.80 9.45 -27.79
CA ASN A 2 -35.73 9.03 -26.89
C ASN A 2 -34.78 8.16 -27.71
N THR A 3 -33.64 8.73 -28.11
CA THR A 3 -32.59 7.97 -28.81
C THR A 3 -31.94 7.05 -27.77
N GLN A 4 -32.45 5.84 -27.66
CA GLN A 4 -31.92 4.83 -26.74
C GLN A 4 -30.46 4.56 -27.13
N LEU A 5 -29.52 4.80 -26.21
CA LEU A 5 -28.10 4.59 -26.47
C LEU A 5 -27.84 3.11 -26.81
N SER A 6 -26.89 2.84 -27.70
CA SER A 6 -26.44 1.48 -27.98
C SER A 6 -25.63 0.93 -26.80
N ASP A 7 -25.55 -0.40 -26.68
CA ASP A 7 -24.78 -1.04 -25.61
C ASP A 7 -23.30 -0.66 -25.64
N SER A 8 -22.70 -0.50 -26.82
CA SER A 8 -21.32 -0.02 -26.97
C SER A 8 -21.15 1.44 -26.51
N ARG A 9 -22.14 2.32 -26.72
CA ARG A 9 -22.08 3.69 -26.21
C ARG A 9 -22.23 3.72 -24.69
N LEU A 10 -23.13 2.93 -24.14
CA LEU A 10 -23.28 2.77 -22.69
C LEU A 10 -22.01 2.19 -22.06
N ALA A 11 -21.38 1.20 -22.71
CA ALA A 11 -20.13 0.63 -22.25
C ALA A 11 -19.01 1.68 -22.14
N ASN A 12 -18.85 2.50 -23.18
CA ASN A 12 -17.88 3.59 -23.18
C ASN A 12 -18.17 4.63 -22.09
N LEU A 13 -19.43 5.08 -21.97
CA LEU A 13 -19.80 6.06 -20.96
C LEU A 13 -19.59 5.51 -19.55
N GLY A 14 -20.06 4.29 -19.28
CA GLY A 14 -19.89 3.66 -17.97
C GLY A 14 -18.43 3.44 -17.59
N ALA A 15 -17.58 3.06 -18.54
CA ALA A 15 -16.15 2.89 -18.27
C ALA A 15 -15.47 4.23 -17.91
N ASN A 16 -15.80 5.31 -18.61
CA ASN A 16 -15.28 6.64 -18.30
C ASN A 16 -15.80 7.14 -16.95
N THR A 17 -17.09 6.98 -16.64
CA THR A 17 -17.65 7.37 -15.33
C THR A 17 -16.98 6.63 -14.17
N ILE A 18 -16.73 5.33 -14.29
CA ILE A 18 -15.99 4.58 -13.26
C ILE A 18 -14.54 5.08 -13.14
N LEU A 19 -13.92 5.44 -14.26
CA LEU A 19 -12.55 5.95 -14.29
C LEU A 19 -12.44 7.33 -13.63
N GLU A 20 -13.36 8.23 -13.94
CA GLU A 20 -13.45 9.58 -13.35
C GLU A 20 -13.66 9.49 -11.84
N GLY A 21 -14.55 8.58 -11.39
CA GLY A 21 -14.73 8.32 -9.96
C GLY A 21 -13.46 7.79 -9.29
N PHE A 22 -12.74 6.88 -9.93
CA PHE A 22 -11.44 6.40 -9.44
C PHE A 22 -10.40 7.53 -9.35
N GLU A 23 -10.30 8.38 -10.36
CA GLU A 23 -9.38 9.53 -10.40
C GLU A 23 -9.66 10.54 -9.30
N PHE A 24 -10.94 10.86 -9.10
CA PHE A 24 -11.36 11.74 -8.04
C PHE A 24 -11.01 11.14 -6.66
N PHE A 25 -11.31 9.85 -6.46
CA PHE A 25 -10.93 9.14 -5.23
C PHE A 25 -9.42 9.19 -4.98
N GLN A 26 -8.59 8.87 -5.98
CA GLN A 26 -7.13 8.91 -5.85
C GLN A 26 -6.63 10.32 -5.50
N THR A 27 -7.22 11.35 -6.12
CA THR A 27 -6.89 12.75 -5.82
C THR A 27 -7.18 13.08 -4.36
N GLN A 28 -8.35 12.70 -3.84
CA GLN A 28 -8.71 12.92 -2.43
C GLN A 28 -7.81 12.11 -1.48
N PHE A 29 -7.59 10.84 -1.79
CA PHE A 29 -6.74 9.95 -0.99
C PHE A 29 -5.31 10.49 -0.86
N ASN A 30 -4.73 10.95 -1.97
CA ASN A 30 -3.40 11.55 -1.98
C ASN A 30 -3.36 12.91 -1.27
N ALA A 31 -4.40 13.73 -1.44
CA ALA A 31 -4.52 15.01 -0.74
C ALA A 31 -4.55 14.84 0.79
N ILE A 32 -5.30 13.86 1.31
CA ILE A 32 -5.32 13.52 2.75
C ILE A 32 -3.94 13.01 3.17
N THR A 33 -3.35 12.10 2.39
CA THR A 33 -2.05 11.48 2.71
C THR A 33 -0.91 12.50 2.80
N ARG A 34 -0.89 13.52 1.92
CA ARG A 34 0.11 14.60 1.94
C ARG A 34 0.06 15.49 3.17
N ARG A 35 -1.08 15.55 3.89
CA ARG A 35 -1.19 16.30 5.15
C ARG A 35 -0.32 15.70 6.26
N ALA A 36 0.02 14.41 6.16
CA ALA A 36 0.64 13.65 7.24
C ALA A 36 1.98 14.24 7.73
N LYS A 37 2.84 14.69 6.81
CA LYS A 37 4.13 15.31 7.17
C LYS A 37 3.92 16.58 8.01
N LYS A 38 3.08 17.50 7.52
CA LYS A 38 2.75 18.74 8.22
C LYS A 38 2.10 18.48 9.58
N ARG A 39 1.17 17.50 9.66
CA ARG A 39 0.53 17.11 10.93
C ARG A 39 1.55 16.55 11.93
N PHE A 40 2.52 15.78 11.46
CA PHE A 40 3.60 15.27 12.29
C PHE A 40 4.48 16.41 12.82
N GLU A 41 4.94 17.30 11.93
CA GLU A 41 5.80 18.45 12.29
C GLU A 41 5.10 19.44 13.22
N SER A 42 3.80 19.69 13.02
CA SER A 42 3.00 20.56 13.89
C SER A 42 2.46 19.84 15.14
N ARG A 43 2.77 18.54 15.33
CA ARG A 43 2.29 17.69 16.43
C ARG A 43 0.76 17.61 16.53
N ASP A 44 0.06 17.75 15.40
CA ASP A 44 -1.40 17.66 15.35
C ASP A 44 -1.86 16.21 15.26
N TRP A 45 -1.87 15.54 16.41
CA TRP A 45 -2.25 14.13 16.53
C TRP A 45 -3.75 13.89 16.32
N THR A 46 -4.58 14.86 16.69
CA THR A 46 -6.02 14.80 16.47
C THR A 46 -6.33 14.88 14.99
N GLY A 47 -5.66 15.80 14.27
CA GLY A 47 -5.73 15.90 12.81
C GLY A 47 -5.25 14.63 12.12
N MET A 48 -4.12 14.05 12.56
CA MET A 48 -3.63 12.78 12.02
C MET A 48 -4.64 11.63 12.21
N GLN A 49 -5.31 11.56 13.36
CA GLN A 49 -6.33 10.55 13.61
C GLN A 49 -7.58 10.77 12.76
N ALA A 50 -8.00 12.03 12.58
CA ALA A 50 -9.11 12.39 11.71
C ALA A 50 -8.82 12.07 10.24
N ASP A 51 -7.62 12.41 9.74
CA ASP A 51 -7.16 12.10 8.39
C ASP A 51 -7.14 10.57 8.15
N ALA A 52 -6.75 9.77 9.15
CA ALA A 52 -6.78 8.31 9.07
C ALA A 52 -8.20 7.75 8.87
N THR A 53 -9.20 8.29 9.58
CA THR A 53 -10.62 7.91 9.43
C THR A 53 -11.19 8.39 8.10
N GLU A 54 -10.94 9.66 7.73
CA GLU A 54 -11.39 10.25 6.46
C GLU A 54 -10.91 9.41 5.27
N ARG A 55 -9.63 9.01 5.29
CA ARG A 55 -9.01 8.17 4.26
C ARG A 55 -9.65 6.79 4.19
N LEU A 56 -9.98 6.18 5.33
CA LEU A 56 -10.58 4.83 5.40
C LEU A 56 -11.98 4.77 4.77
N ASP A 57 -12.79 5.82 4.96
CA ASP A 57 -14.16 5.88 4.45
C ASP A 57 -14.26 6.37 2.98
N SER A 58 -13.19 7.00 2.47
CA SER A 58 -13.21 7.73 1.20
C SER A 58 -13.59 6.87 -0.01
N GLN A 59 -13.06 5.64 -0.10
CA GLN A 59 -13.34 4.76 -1.23
C GLN A 59 -14.79 4.30 -1.26
N ASP A 60 -15.35 3.88 -0.12
CA ASP A 60 -16.72 3.38 -0.07
C ASP A 60 -17.73 4.47 -0.43
N LYS A 61 -17.48 5.73 -0.02
CA LYS A 61 -18.29 6.89 -0.42
C LYS A 61 -18.25 7.12 -1.93
N MET A 62 -17.06 7.09 -2.54
CA MET A 62 -16.92 7.28 -3.98
C MET A 62 -17.55 6.14 -4.78
N VAL A 63 -17.38 4.90 -4.35
CA VAL A 63 -18.01 3.74 -4.99
C VAL A 63 -19.54 3.88 -4.95
N CYS A 64 -20.13 4.32 -3.84
CA CYS A 64 -21.59 4.56 -3.79
C CYS A 64 -22.02 5.61 -4.83
N GLN A 65 -21.31 6.73 -4.93
CA GLN A 65 -21.64 7.80 -5.88
C GLN A 65 -21.58 7.31 -7.33
N VAL A 66 -20.49 6.63 -7.71
CA VAL A 66 -20.34 6.05 -9.05
C VAL A 66 -21.43 5.02 -9.35
N VAL A 67 -21.77 4.18 -8.37
CA VAL A 67 -22.84 3.18 -8.50
C VAL A 67 -24.19 3.85 -8.81
N ASP A 68 -24.53 4.93 -8.10
CA ASP A 68 -25.76 5.67 -8.34
C ASP A 68 -25.78 6.33 -9.72
N GLU A 69 -24.68 6.94 -10.16
CA GLU A 69 -24.54 7.54 -11.49
C GLU A 69 -24.67 6.50 -12.62
N ILE A 70 -24.00 5.35 -12.48
CA ILE A 70 -24.08 4.25 -13.45
C ILE A 70 -25.51 3.68 -13.48
N LYS A 71 -26.20 3.63 -12.34
CA LYS A 71 -27.58 3.13 -12.25
C LYS A 71 -28.54 3.99 -13.05
N ASP A 72 -28.45 5.30 -12.88
CA ASP A 72 -29.26 6.25 -13.64
C ASP A 72 -28.93 6.20 -15.13
N MET A 73 -27.64 6.04 -15.49
CA MET A 73 -27.18 5.94 -16.87
C MET A 73 -27.66 4.66 -17.58
N LEU A 74 -27.55 3.50 -16.93
CA LEU A 74 -27.88 2.21 -17.54
C LEU A 74 -29.38 1.92 -17.52
N GLY A 75 -30.13 2.48 -16.58
CA GLY A 75 -31.58 2.31 -16.47
C GLY A 75 -31.98 0.83 -16.44
N THR A 76 -32.80 0.39 -17.41
CA THR A 76 -33.25 -1.01 -17.49
C THR A 76 -32.14 -2.01 -17.81
N ARG A 77 -30.95 -1.55 -18.25
CA ARG A 77 -29.78 -2.38 -18.54
C ARG A 77 -28.79 -2.45 -17.37
N TRP A 78 -29.16 -1.93 -16.20
CA TRP A 78 -28.35 -1.92 -14.98
C TRP A 78 -27.68 -3.25 -14.66
N GLU A 79 -28.40 -4.37 -14.79
CA GLU A 79 -27.89 -5.73 -14.50
C GLU A 79 -27.55 -6.53 -15.77
N ASN A 80 -27.44 -5.87 -16.93
CA ASN A 80 -27.14 -6.57 -18.18
C ASN A 80 -25.64 -6.91 -18.26
N LYS A 81 -25.32 -8.20 -18.08
CA LYS A 81 -23.94 -8.70 -18.12
C LYS A 81 -23.19 -8.40 -19.41
N LEU A 82 -23.84 -8.39 -20.57
CA LEU A 82 -23.17 -8.08 -21.84
C LEU A 82 -22.71 -6.62 -21.90
N VAL A 83 -23.50 -5.70 -21.34
CA VAL A 83 -23.10 -4.30 -21.22
C VAL A 83 -21.92 -4.17 -20.28
N TRP A 84 -21.95 -4.83 -19.12
CA TRP A 84 -20.85 -4.80 -18.15
C TRP A 84 -19.56 -5.46 -18.65
N ALA A 85 -19.65 -6.52 -19.45
CA ALA A 85 -18.49 -7.09 -20.13
C ALA A 85 -17.87 -6.07 -21.10
N GLY A 86 -18.73 -5.31 -21.81
CA GLY A 86 -18.29 -4.17 -22.64
C GLY A 86 -17.65 -3.05 -21.81
N ILE A 87 -18.23 -2.67 -20.67
CA ILE A 87 -17.65 -1.68 -19.75
C ILE A 87 -16.27 -2.14 -19.30
N LYS A 88 -16.12 -3.39 -18.82
CA LYS A 88 -14.84 -3.96 -18.40
C LYS A 88 -13.80 -3.85 -19.50
N ALA A 89 -14.14 -4.27 -20.72
CA ALA A 89 -13.21 -4.26 -21.86
C ALA A 89 -12.73 -2.84 -22.20
N VAL A 90 -13.63 -1.85 -22.24
CA VAL A 90 -13.24 -0.45 -22.45
C VAL A 90 -12.39 0.05 -21.28
N TYR A 91 -12.80 -0.22 -20.04
CA TYR A 91 -12.09 0.21 -18.83
C TYR A 91 -10.65 -0.32 -18.78
N SER A 92 -10.47 -1.60 -19.10
CA SER A 92 -9.14 -2.25 -19.19
C SER A 92 -8.21 -1.52 -20.16
N GLY A 93 -8.72 -1.12 -21.33
CA GLY A 93 -7.99 -0.29 -22.28
C GLY A 93 -7.63 1.11 -21.74
N LEU A 94 -8.53 1.75 -20.98
CA LEU A 94 -8.29 3.08 -20.42
C LEU A 94 -7.22 3.08 -19.31
N ILE A 95 -7.11 2.00 -18.53
CA ILE A 95 -6.17 1.92 -17.41
C ILE A 95 -4.76 1.45 -17.81
N ALA A 96 -4.57 0.97 -19.05
CA ALA A 96 -3.30 0.44 -19.58
C ALA A 96 -2.13 1.46 -19.63
N HIS A 97 -2.39 2.74 -19.33
CA HIS A 97 -1.36 3.79 -19.28
C HIS A 97 -1.19 4.40 -17.88
N ARG A 98 -1.83 3.82 -16.86
CA ARG A 98 -1.80 4.32 -15.49
C ARG A 98 -0.72 3.64 -14.67
N ASP A 99 -0.11 4.41 -13.77
CA ASP A 99 0.89 3.89 -12.85
C ASP A 99 0.28 3.19 -11.62
N ASN A 100 -1.04 3.27 -11.44
CA ASN A 100 -1.83 2.67 -10.36
C ASN A 100 -2.98 1.80 -10.90
N TRP A 101 -2.74 1.08 -12.00
CA TRP A 101 -3.74 0.26 -12.70
C TRP A 101 -4.34 -0.83 -11.79
N GLU A 102 -3.54 -1.40 -10.89
CA GLU A 102 -3.93 -2.46 -9.97
C GLU A 102 -5.01 -1.99 -8.98
N LEU A 103 -4.92 -0.71 -8.58
CA LEU A 103 -5.92 -0.07 -7.74
C LEU A 103 -7.19 0.26 -8.54
N ALA A 104 -7.04 0.59 -9.83
CA ALA A 104 -8.15 0.87 -10.74
C ALA A 104 -9.00 -0.38 -10.98
N GLU A 105 -8.37 -1.54 -11.26
CA GLU A 105 -9.07 -2.84 -11.35
C GLU A 105 -9.87 -3.15 -10.07
N THR A 106 -9.27 -2.91 -8.90
CA THR A 106 -9.94 -3.11 -7.62
C THR A 106 -11.11 -2.16 -7.41
N PHE A 107 -10.96 -0.89 -7.80
CA PHE A 107 -12.03 0.09 -7.72
C PHE A 107 -13.21 -0.32 -8.61
N TYR A 108 -12.92 -0.74 -9.84
CA TYR A 108 -13.91 -1.30 -10.74
C TYR A 108 -14.63 -2.51 -10.13
N ASN A 109 -13.89 -3.48 -9.58
CA ASN A 109 -14.49 -4.63 -8.87
C ASN A 109 -15.38 -4.20 -7.71
N SER A 110 -15.02 -3.12 -7.01
CA SER A 110 -15.84 -2.59 -5.92
C SER A 110 -17.17 -2.05 -6.43
N VAL A 111 -17.20 -1.41 -7.61
CA VAL A 111 -18.42 -0.94 -8.28
C VAL A 111 -19.27 -2.12 -8.75
N THR A 112 -18.68 -3.07 -9.49
CA THR A 112 -19.43 -4.22 -10.03
C THR A 112 -20.04 -5.07 -8.93
N ARG A 113 -19.35 -5.23 -7.79
CA ARG A 113 -19.87 -5.97 -6.63
C ARG A 113 -21.03 -5.30 -5.91
N ARG A 114 -21.23 -3.99 -6.07
CA ARG A 114 -22.43 -3.30 -5.60
C ARG A 114 -23.62 -3.47 -6.55
N VAL A 115 -23.34 -3.69 -7.83
CA VAL A 115 -24.35 -3.93 -8.88
C VAL A 115 -24.85 -5.37 -8.79
N PHE A 116 -23.92 -6.32 -8.91
CA PHE A 116 -24.19 -7.75 -8.87
C PHE A 116 -23.94 -8.25 -7.45
N THR A 117 -24.95 -8.11 -6.60
CA THR A 117 -24.93 -8.67 -5.23
C THR A 117 -24.48 -10.13 -5.31
N THR A 118 -23.56 -10.57 -4.43
CA THR A 118 -22.78 -11.84 -4.43
C THR A 118 -23.61 -13.13 -4.32
N SER A 119 -24.72 -13.28 -5.04
CA SER A 119 -25.56 -14.47 -5.04
C SER A 119 -25.04 -15.58 -5.98
N ALA A 120 -24.14 -15.25 -6.92
CA ALA A 120 -23.65 -16.18 -7.94
C ALA A 120 -22.11 -16.34 -8.02
N GLY A 121 -21.34 -15.90 -7.01
CA GLY A 121 -19.87 -16.03 -7.00
C GLY A 121 -19.12 -14.92 -7.77
N VAL A 122 -17.87 -15.18 -8.15
CA VAL A 122 -17.05 -14.34 -9.06
C VAL A 122 -17.40 -14.64 -10.52
N ASP A 123 -17.47 -13.60 -11.35
CA ASP A 123 -17.67 -13.74 -12.80
C ASP A 123 -16.54 -13.04 -13.58
N PRO A 124 -15.55 -13.79 -14.12
CA PRO A 124 -14.42 -13.23 -14.86
C PRO A 124 -14.80 -12.41 -16.10
N GLN A 125 -16.03 -12.58 -16.64
CA GLN A 125 -16.48 -11.80 -17.79
C GLN A 125 -16.76 -10.34 -17.44
N ILE A 126 -17.10 -10.07 -16.18
CA ILE A 126 -17.51 -8.74 -15.71
C ILE A 126 -16.65 -8.20 -14.56
N GLU A 127 -15.73 -9.01 -14.01
CA GLU A 127 -14.81 -8.63 -12.93
C GLU A 127 -13.34 -8.96 -13.27
N PHE A 128 -12.41 -8.22 -12.67
CA PHE A 128 -10.98 -8.52 -12.67
C PHE A 128 -10.65 -9.52 -11.55
N VAL A 129 -10.93 -10.80 -11.79
CA VAL A 129 -10.60 -11.88 -10.83
C VAL A 129 -9.08 -12.03 -10.69
N ASP A 130 -8.39 -12.02 -11.82
CA ASP A 130 -6.96 -11.75 -11.91
C ASP A 130 -6.74 -10.40 -12.61
N THR A 131 -5.50 -9.92 -12.66
CA THR A 131 -5.16 -8.74 -13.46
C THR A 131 -5.26 -9.06 -14.94
N ASP A 132 -5.70 -8.10 -15.75
CA ASP A 132 -5.72 -8.25 -17.21
C ASP A 132 -4.31 -8.08 -17.83
N PHE A 133 -3.28 -7.77 -17.01
CA PHE A 133 -1.93 -7.47 -17.46
C PHE A 133 -0.90 -8.49 -16.91
N GLU A 134 -0.27 -9.27 -17.78
CA GLU A 134 0.79 -10.22 -17.40
C GLU A 134 2.02 -9.53 -16.77
N VAL A 135 2.32 -8.31 -17.23
CA VAL A 135 3.37 -7.46 -16.71
C VAL A 135 2.80 -6.07 -16.42
N PRO A 136 3.39 -5.30 -15.51
CA PRO A 136 2.99 -3.91 -15.30
C PRO A 136 2.86 -3.15 -16.62
N PRO A 137 1.69 -2.59 -16.94
CA PRO A 137 1.41 -2.00 -18.25
C PRO A 137 2.21 -0.71 -18.49
N THR A 138 2.67 -0.07 -17.42
CA THR A 138 3.64 1.03 -17.48
C THR A 138 4.94 0.66 -16.79
N LYS A 139 6.04 1.25 -17.27
CA LYS A 139 7.38 1.11 -16.68
C LYS A 139 7.57 2.10 -15.53
N THR A 140 8.43 1.75 -14.58
CA THR A 140 8.92 2.68 -13.54
C THR A 140 9.52 3.92 -14.19
N LYS A 141 8.94 5.08 -13.91
CA LYS A 141 9.43 6.39 -14.40
C LYS A 141 10.39 7.04 -13.40
N THR A 142 9.99 7.03 -12.13
CA THR A 142 10.74 7.59 -11.00
C THR A 142 10.94 6.49 -9.96
N LEU A 143 12.17 6.35 -9.46
CA LEU A 143 12.45 5.41 -8.39
C LEU A 143 11.76 5.86 -7.09
N VAL A 144 11.13 4.93 -6.38
CA VAL A 144 10.52 5.19 -5.06
C VAL A 144 11.55 5.43 -3.95
N TYR A 145 12.83 5.19 -4.24
CA TYR A 145 13.94 5.38 -3.32
C TYR A 145 15.01 6.32 -3.90
N ARG A 146 15.85 6.85 -3.02
CA ARG A 146 17.08 7.59 -3.33
C ARG A 146 18.27 6.74 -2.92
N THR A 147 19.29 6.70 -3.79
CA THR A 147 20.56 6.04 -3.51
C THR A 147 21.54 7.04 -2.89
N TYR A 148 22.15 6.65 -1.78
CA TYR A 148 23.20 7.38 -1.10
C TYR A 148 24.50 6.58 -1.20
N ASN A 149 25.50 7.16 -1.85
CA ASN A 149 26.81 6.53 -1.98
C ASN A 149 27.58 6.56 -0.66
N ARG A 150 28.61 5.74 -0.56
CA ARG A 150 29.56 5.74 0.56
C ARG A 150 30.00 7.15 0.93
N SER A 151 29.98 7.43 2.23
CA SER A 151 30.56 8.63 2.83
C SER A 151 31.81 8.28 3.62
N ASP A 152 32.52 9.29 4.13
CA ASP A 152 33.74 9.12 4.94
C ASP A 152 33.50 8.27 6.21
N SER A 153 32.27 8.31 6.74
CA SER A 153 31.85 7.47 7.86
C SER A 153 30.36 7.10 7.76
N ILE A 154 29.97 6.04 8.47
CA ILE A 154 28.56 5.66 8.65
C ILE A 154 27.76 6.82 9.29
N SER A 155 28.36 7.53 10.24
CA SER A 155 27.72 8.69 10.89
C SER A 155 27.37 9.79 9.88
N ALA A 156 28.32 10.14 9.00
CA ALA A 156 28.10 11.11 7.94
C ALA A 156 26.99 10.68 6.98
N LEU A 157 26.98 9.41 6.56
CA LEU A 157 25.95 8.84 5.70
C LEU A 157 24.55 8.93 6.35
N ILE A 158 24.41 8.47 7.59
CA ILE A 158 23.14 8.49 8.33
C ILE A 158 22.65 9.93 8.53
N ARG A 159 23.56 10.85 8.87
CA ARG A 159 23.22 12.27 9.00
C ARG A 159 22.69 12.85 7.69
N THR A 160 23.36 12.59 6.57
CA THR A 160 22.91 13.03 5.24
C THR A 160 21.53 12.46 4.92
N ILE A 161 21.30 11.16 5.15
CA ILE A 161 20.00 10.53 4.96
C ILE A 161 18.90 11.25 5.74
N ILE A 162 19.11 11.52 7.03
CA ILE A 162 18.09 12.14 7.89
C ILE A 162 17.78 13.58 7.45
N VAL A 163 18.82 14.37 7.15
CA VAL A 163 18.67 15.77 6.72
C VAL A 163 17.94 15.87 5.38
N ASP A 164 18.18 14.93 4.47
CA ASP A 164 17.58 14.90 3.13
C ASP A 164 16.04 14.67 3.11
N TYR A 165 15.42 14.31 4.24
CA TYR A 165 13.95 14.27 4.36
C TYR A 165 13.32 15.65 4.61
N HIS A 166 14.15 16.68 4.88
CA HIS A 166 13.75 18.09 5.00
C HIS A 166 12.57 18.28 5.97
N PHE A 167 12.68 17.79 7.20
CA PHE A 167 11.67 18.07 8.23
C PHE A 167 11.78 19.53 8.69
N ASP A 168 10.64 20.23 8.75
CA ASP A 168 10.57 21.62 9.20
C ASP A 168 10.73 21.73 10.73
N ALA A 169 10.32 20.70 11.46
CA ALA A 169 10.50 20.65 12.91
C ALA A 169 11.97 20.33 13.28
N PRO A 170 12.55 21.05 14.26
CA PRO A 170 13.94 20.84 14.64
C PRO A 170 14.14 19.48 15.30
N PHE A 171 15.33 18.90 15.11
CA PHE A 171 15.77 17.73 15.87
C PHE A 171 16.35 18.18 17.22
N GLN A 172 15.99 17.49 18.28
CA GLN A 172 16.44 17.84 19.63
C GLN A 172 17.94 17.58 19.83
N GLN A 173 18.41 16.38 19.46
CA GLN A 173 19.81 15.96 19.65
C GLN A 173 20.35 15.16 18.45
N LEU A 174 20.21 15.69 17.23
CA LEU A 174 20.55 14.97 15.99
C LEU A 174 21.93 14.29 16.03
N GLU A 175 22.96 14.99 16.48
CA GLU A 175 24.33 14.44 16.50
C GLU A 175 24.49 13.28 17.51
N ASN A 176 23.75 13.30 18.62
CA ASN A 176 23.73 12.18 19.58
C ASN A 176 22.94 11.00 19.01
N ASP A 177 21.80 11.26 18.38
CA ASP A 177 20.96 10.24 17.78
C ASP A 177 21.69 9.53 16.63
N VAL A 178 22.36 10.29 15.75
CA VAL A 178 23.20 9.75 14.67
C VAL A 178 24.32 8.87 15.21
N ARG A 179 24.99 9.29 16.31
CA ARG A 179 26.02 8.48 16.95
C ARG A 179 25.43 7.17 17.49
N ASN A 180 24.28 7.20 18.14
CA ASN A 180 23.61 6.01 18.66
C ASN A 180 23.21 5.03 17.54
N ILE A 181 22.64 5.53 16.44
CA ILE A 181 22.34 4.70 15.25
C ILE A 181 23.62 4.08 14.71
N THR A 182 24.69 4.87 14.59
CA THR A 182 25.97 4.42 14.03
C THR A 182 26.55 3.26 14.84
N GLU A 183 26.55 3.36 16.17
CA GLU A 183 27.06 2.31 17.04
C GLU A 183 26.19 1.05 17.02
N ARG A 184 24.85 1.21 16.96
CA ARG A 184 23.93 0.08 16.79
C ARG A 184 24.15 -0.62 15.46
N LEU A 185 24.29 0.14 14.37
CA LEU A 185 24.54 -0.40 13.03
C LEU A 185 25.89 -1.11 12.93
N LYS A 186 26.98 -0.53 13.45
CA LYS A 186 28.28 -1.23 13.51
C LYS A 186 28.20 -2.53 14.31
N THR A 187 27.46 -2.53 15.41
CA THR A 187 27.27 -3.72 16.24
C THR A 187 26.50 -4.80 15.47
N HIS A 188 25.40 -4.43 14.82
CA HIS A 188 24.65 -5.36 13.99
C HIS A 188 25.47 -5.91 12.82
N LEU A 189 26.23 -5.06 12.11
CA LEU A 189 27.13 -5.48 11.04
C LEU A 189 28.17 -6.50 11.54
N ARG A 190 28.71 -6.32 12.75
CA ARG A 190 29.60 -7.31 13.38
C ARG A 190 28.88 -8.62 13.69
N GLU A 191 27.66 -8.57 14.24
CA GLU A 191 26.87 -9.74 14.61
C GLU A 191 26.56 -10.63 13.39
N ILE A 192 26.30 -10.03 12.23
CA ILE A 192 26.03 -10.76 10.98
C ILE A 192 27.31 -11.09 10.18
N GLY A 193 28.50 -10.73 10.69
CA GLY A 193 29.77 -10.98 10.00
C GLY A 193 30.02 -10.11 8.75
N ALA A 194 29.28 -9.01 8.61
CA ALA A 194 29.46 -8.05 7.53
C ALA A 194 30.68 -7.14 7.77
N LEU A 195 31.12 -6.46 6.70
CA LEU A 195 32.10 -5.41 6.83
C LEU A 195 31.47 -4.25 7.63
N GLN A 196 32.23 -3.65 8.55
CA GLN A 196 31.76 -2.48 9.33
C GLN A 196 31.80 -1.18 8.50
N VAL A 197 31.41 -1.27 7.23
CA VAL A 197 31.31 -0.18 6.27
C VAL A 197 29.98 -0.32 5.54
N VAL A 198 29.45 0.81 5.06
CA VAL A 198 28.27 0.84 4.19
C VAL A 198 28.73 1.40 2.85
N GLU A 199 28.58 0.61 1.79
CA GLU A 199 29.04 0.97 0.44
C GLU A 199 28.03 1.87 -0.26
N TRP A 200 26.73 1.59 -0.10
CA TRP A 200 25.65 2.50 -0.44
C TRP A 200 24.39 2.15 0.35
N ALA A 201 23.44 3.07 0.35
CA ALA A 201 22.13 2.92 0.95
C ALA A 201 21.04 3.27 -0.07
N GLU A 202 19.90 2.61 0.03
CA GLU A 202 18.69 2.93 -0.72
C GLU A 202 17.57 3.22 0.26
N MET A 203 17.11 4.47 0.31
CA MET A 203 16.06 4.92 1.24
C MET A 203 14.84 5.36 0.47
N ILE A 204 13.65 4.89 0.85
CA ILE A 204 12.38 5.33 0.25
C ILE A 204 12.26 6.84 0.42
N GLN A 205 12.00 7.56 -0.67
CA GLN A 205 12.03 9.02 -0.68
C GLN A 205 10.99 9.64 0.26
N ALA A 206 9.81 9.01 0.35
CA ALA A 206 8.75 9.44 1.25
C ALA A 206 8.88 8.78 2.63
N ALA A 207 8.66 9.57 3.68
CA ALA A 207 8.54 9.06 5.05
C ALA A 207 7.16 8.41 5.25
N PHE A 208 7.12 7.38 6.09
CA PHE A 208 5.88 6.71 6.48
C PHE A 208 5.36 7.33 7.78
N PHE A 209 4.12 7.77 7.82
CA PHE A 209 3.54 8.38 9.02
C PHE A 209 2.46 7.49 9.61
N ARG A 210 2.50 7.31 10.94
CA ARG A 210 1.46 6.58 11.67
C ARG A 210 1.34 7.09 13.09
N ARG A 211 0.14 7.56 13.43
CA ARG A 211 -0.17 8.14 14.75
C ARG A 211 0.84 9.26 15.07
N LYS A 212 1.71 9.07 16.07
CA LYS A 212 2.67 10.07 16.56
C LYS A 212 4.10 9.84 16.08
N ALA A 213 4.29 9.00 15.06
CA ALA A 213 5.60 8.59 14.59
C ALA A 213 5.73 8.74 13.08
N ALA A 214 6.94 9.05 12.65
CA ALA A 214 7.38 8.97 11.26
C ALA A 214 8.46 7.89 11.15
N TYR A 215 8.55 7.22 10.01
CA TYR A 215 9.50 6.13 9.79
C TYR A 215 10.19 6.33 8.45
N LEU A 216 11.53 6.33 8.47
CA LEU A 216 12.37 6.37 7.29
C LEU A 216 12.78 4.93 6.99
N VAL A 217 12.46 4.41 5.81
CA VAL A 217 12.57 2.99 5.50
C VAL A 217 13.50 2.80 4.32
N GLY A 218 14.43 1.84 4.41
CA GLY A 218 15.38 1.55 3.36
C GLY A 218 16.16 0.27 3.57
N ARG A 219 17.25 0.13 2.84
CA ARG A 219 18.21 -0.97 2.93
C ARG A 219 19.62 -0.46 2.69
N LEU A 220 20.58 -1.05 3.39
CA LEU A 220 22.00 -0.73 3.34
C LEU A 220 22.76 -1.90 2.73
N TYR A 221 23.83 -1.60 2.01
CA TYR A 221 24.68 -2.61 1.38
C TYR A 221 26.08 -2.59 2.01
N SER A 222 26.52 -3.76 2.47
CA SER A 222 27.85 -3.98 3.03
C SER A 222 28.43 -5.28 2.47
N GLY A 223 29.18 -5.18 1.37
CA GLY A 223 29.68 -6.33 0.64
C GLY A 223 28.52 -7.18 0.12
N SER A 224 28.49 -8.47 0.50
CA SER A 224 27.39 -9.38 0.14
C SER A 224 26.13 -9.25 1.01
N HIS A 225 26.16 -8.43 2.06
CA HIS A 225 25.04 -8.30 3.00
C HIS A 225 24.14 -7.13 2.61
N VAL A 226 22.84 -7.40 2.57
CA VAL A 226 21.79 -6.40 2.48
C VAL A 226 21.13 -6.30 3.85
N VAL A 227 21.27 -5.16 4.50
CA VAL A 227 20.73 -4.91 5.85
C VAL A 227 19.54 -3.97 5.74
N PRO A 228 18.31 -4.40 6.07
CA PRO A 228 17.20 -3.48 6.07
C PRO A 228 17.37 -2.44 7.18
N ILE A 229 16.82 -1.25 6.99
CA ILE A 229 16.90 -0.19 8.00
C ILE A 229 15.57 0.56 8.10
N VAL A 230 15.08 0.71 9.33
CA VAL A 230 14.01 1.65 9.64
C VAL A 230 14.45 2.58 10.76
N ILE A 231 14.39 3.89 10.52
CA ILE A 231 14.66 4.93 11.52
C ILE A 231 13.31 5.47 12.00
N ALA A 232 12.99 5.25 13.27
CA ALA A 232 11.73 5.69 13.88
C ALA A 232 11.91 7.07 14.52
N LEU A 233 11.17 8.05 14.02
CA LEU A 233 11.15 9.44 14.47
C LEU A 233 9.90 9.70 15.30
N ARG A 234 10.05 10.39 16.43
CA ARG A 234 8.94 10.76 17.31
C ARG A 234 9.14 12.14 17.92
N HIS A 235 8.04 12.69 18.39
CA HIS A 235 8.03 13.79 19.35
C HIS A 235 7.79 13.21 20.75
N PHE A 236 8.72 13.42 21.67
CA PHE A 236 8.48 13.13 23.09
C PHE A 236 7.77 14.30 23.76
N ASN A 237 8.25 15.53 23.52
CA ASN A 237 7.76 16.77 24.11
C ASN A 237 7.70 17.88 23.05
N ASP A 238 7.56 19.13 23.49
CA ASP A 238 7.65 20.32 22.65
C ASP A 238 9.07 20.67 22.18
N GLU A 239 10.04 19.79 22.45
CA GLU A 239 11.48 20.00 22.27
C GLU A 239 12.02 19.55 20.89
N GLY A 240 11.14 19.04 20.02
CA GLY A 240 11.48 18.67 18.65
C GLY A 240 11.41 17.17 18.36
N ILE A 241 11.99 16.78 17.22
CA ILE A 241 12.09 15.39 16.76
C ILE A 241 13.25 14.69 17.47
N VAL A 242 13.01 13.47 17.93
CA VAL A 242 14.01 12.53 18.44
C VAL A 242 13.93 11.24 17.64
N ILE A 243 15.08 10.59 17.47
CA ILE A 243 15.13 9.24 16.92
C ILE A 243 14.94 8.24 18.06
N ASP A 244 13.77 7.61 18.11
CA ASP A 244 13.36 6.68 19.17
C ASP A 244 14.03 5.31 19.01
N ALA A 245 14.17 4.85 17.77
CA ALA A 245 14.71 3.53 17.49
C ALA A 245 15.28 3.41 16.07
N VAL A 246 16.18 2.44 15.88
CA VAL A 246 16.57 1.91 14.58
C VAL A 246 16.32 0.41 14.55
N LEU A 247 15.57 -0.06 13.55
CA LEU A 247 15.32 -1.49 13.30
C LEU A 247 16.23 -1.93 12.16
N LEU A 248 16.93 -3.06 12.32
CA LEU A 248 17.95 -3.52 11.39
C LEU A 248 17.73 -4.95 10.88
N ASP A 249 16.68 -5.61 11.35
CA ASP A 249 16.32 -6.99 11.02
C ASP A 249 14.92 -7.08 10.39
N GLU A 250 14.70 -8.15 9.62
CA GLU A 250 13.43 -8.39 8.93
C GLU A 250 12.26 -8.56 9.90
N ASP A 251 12.47 -9.21 11.05
CA ASP A 251 11.39 -9.61 11.96
C ASP A 251 10.77 -8.37 12.64
N ASP A 252 11.60 -7.47 13.18
CA ASP A 252 11.19 -6.21 13.78
C ASP A 252 10.47 -5.31 12.77
N ILE A 253 10.98 -5.24 11.54
CA ILE A 253 10.36 -4.47 10.46
C ILE A 253 9.03 -5.12 10.04
N SER A 254 8.95 -6.44 9.96
CA SER A 254 7.70 -7.15 9.64
C SER A 254 6.59 -6.87 10.66
N ILE A 255 6.94 -6.78 11.96
CA ILE A 255 6.02 -6.39 13.04
C ILE A 255 5.56 -4.93 12.88
N LEU A 256 6.45 -4.04 12.43
CA LEU A 256 6.11 -2.64 12.16
C LEU A 256 5.04 -2.53 11.07
N PHE A 257 5.09 -3.38 10.05
CA PHE A 257 4.13 -3.45 8.94
C PHE A 257 2.99 -4.48 9.17
N SER A 258 2.78 -4.95 10.41
CA SER A 258 1.69 -5.90 10.74
C SER A 258 0.29 -5.35 10.45
N PHE A 259 -0.61 -6.22 9.99
CA PHE A 259 -2.03 -5.94 9.79
C PHE A 259 -2.77 -5.55 11.08
N ALA A 260 -2.22 -5.88 12.25
CA ALA A 260 -2.81 -5.54 13.56
C ALA A 260 -2.59 -4.06 13.96
N ARG A 261 -1.93 -3.27 13.11
CA ARG A 261 -1.66 -1.84 13.34
C ARG A 261 -2.47 -0.98 12.38
N SER A 262 -2.66 0.29 12.74
CA SER A 262 -3.21 1.28 11.81
C SER A 262 -2.32 1.45 10.58
N TYR A 263 -2.92 1.87 9.48
CA TYR A 263 -2.23 2.02 8.20
C TYR A 263 -1.29 3.22 8.20
N PHE A 264 -0.23 3.12 7.42
CA PHE A 264 0.70 4.20 7.15
C PHE A 264 0.10 5.21 6.16
N HIS A 265 0.44 6.47 6.36
CA HIS A 265 0.29 7.52 5.37
C HIS A 265 1.65 7.69 4.69
N ILE A 266 1.70 7.48 3.37
CA ILE A 266 2.89 7.64 2.54
C ILE A 266 2.49 8.19 1.18
N ASP A 267 3.10 9.30 0.79
CA ASP A 267 2.86 9.94 -0.51
C ASP A 267 3.72 9.23 -1.57
N VAL A 268 3.07 8.43 -2.41
CA VAL A 268 3.73 7.68 -3.49
C VAL A 268 2.80 7.60 -4.69
N ASP A 269 3.34 7.92 -5.87
CA ASP A 269 2.54 7.90 -7.12
C ASP A 269 2.29 6.48 -7.63
N ARG A 270 3.22 5.56 -7.37
CA ARG A 270 3.21 4.18 -7.87
C ARG A 270 3.33 3.16 -6.72
N PRO A 271 2.21 2.79 -6.08
CA PRO A 271 2.17 1.84 -4.97
C PRO A 271 2.78 0.47 -5.30
N TYR A 272 2.59 -0.02 -6.53
CA TYR A 272 3.22 -1.26 -7.00
C TYR A 272 4.74 -1.30 -6.78
N ASP A 273 5.47 -0.24 -7.16
CA ASP A 273 6.93 -0.18 -7.03
C ASP A 273 7.36 -0.12 -5.56
N LEU A 274 6.58 0.58 -4.72
CA LEU A 274 6.80 0.64 -3.28
C LEU A 274 6.64 -0.74 -2.64
N VAL A 275 5.56 -1.47 -2.98
CA VAL A 275 5.34 -2.83 -2.46
C VAL A 275 6.46 -3.77 -2.89
N ARG A 276 6.95 -3.66 -4.13
CA ARG A 276 8.12 -4.44 -4.58
C ARG A 276 9.40 -4.11 -3.81
N PHE A 277 9.65 -2.83 -3.52
CA PHE A 277 10.77 -2.43 -2.67
C PHE A 277 10.63 -3.01 -1.26
N LEU A 278 9.45 -2.90 -0.65
CA LEU A 278 9.18 -3.47 0.68
C LEU A 278 9.29 -4.99 0.70
N ARG A 279 8.90 -5.71 -0.36
CA ARG A 279 9.12 -7.16 -0.51
C ARG A 279 10.59 -7.54 -0.53
N SER A 280 11.47 -6.66 -0.99
CA SER A 280 12.92 -6.90 -0.95
C SER A 280 13.52 -6.80 0.46
N ILE A 281 12.81 -6.12 1.37
CA ILE A 281 13.16 -5.96 2.79
C ILE A 281 12.44 -7.00 3.66
N MET A 282 11.20 -7.35 3.30
CA MET A 282 10.33 -8.30 3.99
C MET A 282 9.85 -9.41 3.03
N PRO A 283 10.75 -10.30 2.56
CA PRO A 283 10.44 -11.34 1.58
C PRO A 283 9.45 -12.40 2.06
N ARG A 284 9.19 -12.52 3.37
CA ARG A 284 8.17 -13.44 3.90
C ARG A 284 6.77 -12.83 3.98
N LYS A 285 6.65 -11.49 3.92
CA LYS A 285 5.39 -10.79 4.15
C LYS A 285 4.51 -10.74 2.90
N ARG A 286 3.25 -11.17 2.99
CA ARG A 286 2.35 -11.23 1.83
C ARG A 286 2.15 -9.87 1.18
N ILE A 287 2.00 -9.87 -0.15
CA ILE A 287 1.73 -8.66 -0.94
C ILE A 287 0.46 -7.96 -0.44
N ALA A 288 -0.59 -8.73 -0.16
CA ALA A 288 -1.83 -8.24 0.43
C ALA A 288 -1.59 -7.46 1.74
N GLU A 289 -0.79 -7.99 2.65
CA GLU A 289 -0.47 -7.32 3.92
C GLU A 289 0.27 -6.01 3.70
N LEU A 290 1.18 -5.97 2.72
CA LEU A 290 1.90 -4.75 2.39
C LEU A 290 0.93 -3.68 1.89
N TYR A 291 0.06 -3.97 0.93
CA TYR A 291 -0.95 -2.99 0.49
C TYR A 291 -1.88 -2.52 1.62
N ILE A 292 -2.32 -3.45 2.49
CA ILE A 292 -3.13 -3.09 3.67
C ILE A 292 -2.37 -2.12 4.56
N SER A 293 -1.10 -2.40 4.86
CA SER A 293 -0.26 -1.56 5.71
C SER A 293 -0.07 -0.14 5.16
N LEU A 294 -0.17 0.04 3.83
CA LEU A 294 -0.07 1.34 3.15
C LEU A 294 -1.42 2.08 3.08
N GLY A 295 -2.52 1.46 3.52
CA GLY A 295 -3.86 2.03 3.49
C GLY A 295 -4.71 1.63 2.29
N TYR A 296 -4.19 0.79 1.39
CA TYR A 296 -4.93 0.22 0.26
C TYR A 296 -5.66 -1.06 0.67
N ASN A 297 -6.48 -1.00 1.72
CA ASN A 297 -7.12 -2.18 2.32
C ASN A 297 -8.05 -2.93 1.36
N LYS A 298 -8.78 -2.25 0.47
CA LYS A 298 -9.62 -2.89 -0.56
C LYS A 298 -8.76 -3.65 -1.57
N HIS A 299 -7.63 -3.08 -2.00
CA HIS A 299 -6.73 -3.77 -2.90
C HIS A 299 -6.01 -4.94 -2.23
N GLY A 300 -5.66 -4.80 -0.94
CA GLY A 300 -5.19 -5.92 -0.14
C GLY A 300 -6.18 -7.09 -0.09
N LYS A 301 -7.50 -6.84 -0.12
CA LYS A 301 -8.51 -7.91 -0.25
C LYS A 301 -8.48 -8.55 -1.64
N THR A 302 -8.34 -7.76 -2.71
CA THR A 302 -8.19 -8.29 -4.08
C THR A 302 -6.96 -9.20 -4.17
N GLU A 303 -5.81 -8.75 -3.67
CA GLU A 303 -4.56 -9.52 -3.69
C GLU A 303 -4.64 -10.78 -2.82
N LEU A 304 -5.27 -10.70 -1.64
CA LEU A 304 -5.50 -11.88 -0.80
C LEU A 304 -6.40 -12.89 -1.52
N TYR A 305 -7.45 -12.42 -2.19
CA TYR A 305 -8.35 -13.29 -2.93
C TYR A 305 -7.65 -13.98 -4.11
N ARG A 306 -6.82 -13.23 -4.86
CA ARG A 306 -5.96 -13.78 -5.93
C ARG A 306 -5.02 -14.86 -5.41
N ASP A 307 -4.36 -14.59 -4.28
CA ASP A 307 -3.46 -15.53 -3.61
C ASP A 307 -4.18 -16.82 -3.16
N ILE A 308 -5.38 -16.71 -2.56
CA ILE A 308 -6.23 -17.87 -2.23
C ILE A 308 -6.55 -18.68 -3.48
N LEU A 309 -7.04 -18.04 -4.55
CA LEU A 309 -7.40 -18.73 -5.78
C LEU A 309 -6.22 -19.44 -6.43
N HIS A 310 -5.05 -18.80 -6.43
CA HIS A 310 -3.82 -19.40 -6.93
C HIS A 310 -3.43 -20.62 -6.09
N HIS A 311 -3.47 -20.53 -4.76
CA HIS A 311 -3.20 -21.69 -3.89
C HIS A 311 -4.18 -22.84 -4.13
N LEU A 312 -5.48 -22.53 -4.22
CA LEU A 312 -6.54 -23.51 -4.49
C LEU A 312 -6.38 -24.24 -5.83
N ALA A 313 -5.75 -23.62 -6.83
CA ALA A 313 -5.52 -24.23 -8.13
C ALA A 313 -4.49 -25.37 -8.10
N TYR A 314 -3.58 -25.39 -7.11
CA TYR A 314 -2.48 -26.35 -7.05
C TYR A 314 -2.51 -27.28 -5.82
N THR A 315 -3.32 -26.95 -4.81
CA THR A 315 -3.44 -27.77 -3.60
C THR A 315 -4.52 -28.84 -3.72
N ASN A 316 -4.29 -29.99 -3.07
CA ASN A 316 -5.32 -31.01 -2.84
C ASN A 316 -5.87 -30.97 -1.41
N ASN A 317 -5.37 -30.04 -0.58
CA ASN A 317 -5.82 -29.89 0.79
C ASN A 317 -7.27 -29.37 0.81
N LYS A 318 -8.02 -29.77 1.83
CA LYS A 318 -9.40 -29.35 2.04
C LYS A 318 -9.46 -28.35 3.18
N PHE A 319 -10.48 -27.48 3.15
CA PHE A 319 -10.80 -26.68 4.32
C PHE A 319 -11.16 -27.58 5.50
N GLU A 320 -10.55 -27.32 6.64
CA GLU A 320 -10.79 -27.99 7.91
C GLU A 320 -11.11 -26.97 9.01
N ILE A 321 -11.77 -27.41 10.07
CA ILE A 321 -12.00 -26.55 11.25
C ILE A 321 -10.65 -26.20 11.87
N ALA A 322 -10.44 -24.92 12.15
CA ALA A 322 -9.18 -24.45 12.70
C ALA A 322 -8.88 -25.14 14.05
N ARG A 323 -7.63 -25.54 14.25
CA ARG A 323 -7.18 -26.18 15.50
C ARG A 323 -7.36 -25.22 16.68
N GLY A 324 -7.88 -25.73 17.80
CA GLY A 324 -8.10 -24.96 19.02
C GLY A 324 -9.46 -25.23 19.66
N GLN A 325 -9.83 -24.42 20.65
CA GLN A 325 -11.15 -24.51 21.28
C GLN A 325 -12.22 -23.97 20.33
N ARG A 326 -13.29 -24.75 20.11
CA ARG A 326 -14.42 -24.34 19.26
C ARG A 326 -15.10 -23.10 19.83
N GLY A 327 -15.22 -22.06 19.02
CA GLY A 327 -15.96 -20.85 19.36
C GLY A 327 -17.46 -21.11 19.47
N MET A 328 -18.11 -20.46 20.44
CA MET A 328 -19.58 -20.52 20.61
C MET A 328 -20.32 -19.56 19.68
N VAL A 329 -19.60 -18.65 19.01
CA VAL A 329 -20.16 -17.58 18.16
C VAL A 329 -19.67 -17.68 16.71
N MET A 330 -18.40 -18.00 16.50
CA MET A 330 -17.77 -18.03 15.17
C MET A 330 -17.44 -19.48 14.76
N VAL A 331 -17.71 -19.81 13.50
CA VAL A 331 -17.17 -21.01 12.87
C VAL A 331 -15.87 -20.62 12.18
N THR A 332 -14.75 -21.10 12.70
CA THR A 332 -13.42 -20.82 12.15
C THR A 332 -12.89 -22.05 11.42
N PHE A 333 -12.50 -21.87 10.17
CA PHE A 333 -11.90 -22.91 9.33
C PHE A 333 -10.67 -22.34 8.63
N THR A 334 -9.78 -23.23 8.20
CA THR A 334 -8.55 -22.91 7.49
C THR A 334 -8.23 -24.02 6.49
N MET A 335 -7.23 -23.82 5.65
CA MET A 335 -6.66 -24.86 4.80
C MET A 335 -5.24 -25.15 5.29
N PRO A 336 -4.87 -26.43 5.51
CA PRO A 336 -3.50 -26.80 5.80
C PRO A 336 -2.56 -26.25 4.72
N ASP A 337 -1.41 -25.70 5.15
CA ASP A 337 -0.36 -25.14 4.29
C ASP A 337 -0.70 -23.81 3.57
N TYR A 338 -1.83 -23.16 3.88
CA TYR A 338 -2.19 -21.86 3.30
C TYR A 338 -1.61 -20.65 4.07
N ASP A 339 -1.24 -20.81 5.36
CA ASP A 339 -0.78 -19.71 6.20
C ASP A 339 0.65 -19.76 6.73
#